data_AF-A0A672HFU9-F1
#
_entry.id   AF-A0A672HFU9-F1
#
_cell.length_a   1.000
_cell.length_b   1.000
_cell.length_c   1.000
_cell.angle_alpha   90.00
_cell.angle_beta   90.00
_cell.angle_gamma   90.00
#
_symmetry.space_group_name_H-M   'P 1'
#
loop_
_entity.id
_entity.type
_entity.pdbx_description
1 polymer ?
#
loop_
_entity_poly.entity_id
_entity_poly.type
_entity_poly.pdbx_seq_one_letter_code
_entity_poly.pdbx_strand_id
1 'polypeptide(L)'
;MPEYKVQVTTGSMLTAGTYDYIYATLIGAEGDGALYSERTLLDNFGPDFVPGTASKNYDLNTVIKESLGELLLLKLEKEQRFYLPEKKWFCSEIVVKTPEGEDAFFPCYRWISRGEPVVLRGGKGLWLKRNILMEHRKQELEARKKTFK
;
A
#
# COMPACT_ATOMS: atom_id res chain seq x y z
N MET A 1 -6.61 -15.89 -13.67
CA MET A 1 -5.56 -15.15 -12.95
C MET A 1 -6.23 -14.53 -11.74
N PRO A 2 -5.63 -14.57 -10.55
CA PRO A 2 -6.23 -14.00 -9.36
C PRO A 2 -6.37 -12.49 -9.52
N GLU A 3 -7.55 -11.97 -9.20
CA GLU A 3 -7.89 -10.55 -9.30
C GLU A 3 -7.93 -9.95 -7.88
N TYR A 4 -7.07 -8.98 -7.62
CA TYR A 4 -7.07 -8.24 -6.35
C TYR A 4 -7.64 -6.84 -6.56
N LYS A 5 -8.53 -6.41 -5.66
CA LYS A 5 -9.12 -5.06 -5.73
C LYS A 5 -8.63 -4.21 -4.59
N VAL A 6 -7.93 -3.13 -4.92
CA VAL A 6 -7.37 -2.21 -3.94
C VAL A 6 -8.27 -0.99 -3.84
N GLN A 7 -8.70 -0.65 -2.63
CA GLN A 7 -9.39 0.57 -2.31
C GLN A 7 -8.54 1.40 -1.35
N VAL A 8 -8.35 2.67 -1.66
CA VAL A 8 -7.48 3.56 -0.90
C VAL A 8 -8.29 4.70 -0.31
N THR A 9 -8.20 4.89 1.01
CA THR A 9 -8.85 6.01 1.69
C THR A 9 -7.85 7.14 1.94
N THR A 10 -8.14 8.31 1.39
CA THR A 10 -7.34 9.53 1.61
C THR A 10 -7.88 10.31 2.81
N GLY A 11 -6.98 10.89 3.61
CA GLY A 11 -7.37 11.68 4.79
C GLY A 11 -8.30 12.84 4.48
N SER A 12 -9.12 13.26 5.45
CA SER A 12 -10.13 14.32 5.28
C SER A 12 -9.59 15.75 5.40
N MET A 13 -8.30 15.92 5.68
CA MET A 13 -7.67 17.24 5.76
C MET A 13 -7.64 17.90 4.38
N LEU A 14 -7.87 19.22 4.30
CA LEU A 14 -7.99 19.95 3.03
C LEU A 14 -6.83 19.71 2.05
N THR A 15 -5.61 19.50 2.56
CA THR A 15 -4.39 19.28 1.76
C THR A 15 -3.93 17.82 1.74
N ALA A 16 -4.78 16.87 2.15
CA ALA A 16 -4.43 15.46 2.21
C ALA A 16 -4.29 14.79 0.84
N GLY A 17 -4.95 15.34 -0.19
CA GLY A 17 -5.04 14.72 -1.51
C GLY A 17 -3.83 14.93 -2.40
N THR A 18 -3.79 14.19 -3.51
CA THR A 18 -2.69 14.28 -4.48
C THR A 18 -3.15 14.01 -5.91
N TYR A 19 -2.39 14.55 -6.87
CA TYR A 19 -2.49 14.24 -8.29
C TYR A 19 -1.25 13.50 -8.81
N ASP A 20 -0.31 13.19 -7.92
CA ASP A 20 0.88 12.39 -8.23
C ASP A 20 0.49 10.93 -8.54
N TYR A 21 1.38 10.22 -9.20
CA TYR A 21 1.20 8.80 -9.47
C TYR A 21 1.46 7.99 -8.21
N ILE A 22 0.52 7.11 -7.87
CA ILE A 22 0.64 6.18 -6.75
C ILE A 22 0.72 4.77 -7.31
N TYR A 23 1.77 4.06 -6.93
CA TYR A 23 1.95 2.66 -7.28
C TYR A 23 1.80 1.79 -6.04
N ALA A 24 1.19 0.62 -6.24
CA ALA A 24 1.06 -0.40 -5.21
C ALA A 24 1.75 -1.70 -5.62
N THR A 25 2.28 -2.40 -4.62
CA THR A 25 2.75 -3.78 -4.75
C THR A 25 2.27 -4.57 -3.55
N LEU A 26 1.52 -5.64 -3.80
CA LEU A 26 1.07 -6.58 -2.80
C LEU A 26 2.18 -7.60 -2.53
N ILE A 27 2.39 -7.92 -1.25
CA ILE A 27 3.38 -8.88 -0.81
C ILE A 27 2.66 -9.91 0.04
N GLY A 28 2.48 -11.09 -0.54
CA GLY A 28 1.90 -12.24 0.12
C GLY A 28 2.95 -13.27 0.52
N ALA A 29 2.49 -14.36 1.13
CA ALA A 29 3.33 -15.47 1.50
C ALA A 29 2.62 -16.81 1.26
N GLU A 30 3.39 -17.73 0.69
CA GLU A 30 3.05 -19.13 0.53
C GLU A 30 4.18 -19.98 1.14
N GLY A 31 3.89 -20.68 2.24
CA GLY A 31 4.91 -21.32 3.07
C GLY A 31 5.92 -20.31 3.64
N ASP A 32 7.22 -20.58 3.43
CA ASP A 32 8.33 -19.70 3.81
C ASP A 32 8.72 -18.69 2.71
N GLY A 33 8.12 -18.81 1.52
CA GLY A 33 8.37 -17.94 0.37
C GLY A 33 7.54 -16.66 0.40
N ALA A 34 8.12 -15.56 -0.08
CA ALA A 34 7.40 -14.31 -0.33
C ALA A 34 7.01 -14.19 -1.80
N LEU A 35 5.75 -13.88 -2.07
CA LEU A 35 5.21 -13.66 -3.40
C LEU A 35 4.87 -12.19 -3.58
N TYR A 36 5.16 -11.64 -4.76
CA TYR A 36 5.01 -10.23 -5.07
C TYR A 36 4.05 -10.06 -6.25
N SER A 37 3.13 -9.10 -6.16
CA SER A 37 2.43 -8.62 -7.34
C SER A 37 3.36 -7.79 -8.22
N GLU A 38 2.89 -7.42 -9.40
CA GLU A 38 3.53 -6.36 -10.16
C GLU A 38 3.41 -5.01 -9.43
N ARG A 39 4.26 -4.07 -9.83
CA ARG A 39 4.13 -2.67 -9.48
C ARG A 39 3.04 -2.05 -10.35
N THR A 40 1.85 -1.89 -9.78
CA THR A 40 0.67 -1.42 -10.51
C THR A 40 0.38 0.04 -10.21
N LEU A 41 0.15 0.83 -11.26
CA LEU A 41 -0.34 2.20 -11.13
C LEU A 41 -1.80 2.20 -10.69
N LEU A 42 -2.10 2.91 -9.61
CA LEU A 42 -3.46 3.14 -9.13
C LEU A 42 -4.04 4.36 -9.84
N ASP A 43 -4.66 4.16 -11.00
CA ASP A 43 -5.26 5.23 -11.81
C ASP A 43 -6.64 4.77 -12.29
N ASN A 44 -7.67 5.56 -11.98
CA ASN A 44 -9.02 5.40 -12.50
C ASN A 44 -9.42 6.66 -13.28
N PHE A 45 -10.47 6.55 -14.10
CA PHE A 45 -11.01 7.73 -14.76
C PHE A 45 -11.58 8.72 -13.73
N GLY A 46 -10.94 9.89 -13.64
CA GLY A 46 -11.30 10.99 -12.73
C GLY A 46 -10.21 11.25 -11.67
N PRO A 47 -10.51 12.05 -10.63
CA PRO A 47 -9.59 12.27 -9.53
C PRO A 47 -9.61 11.10 -8.55
N ASP A 48 -8.45 10.49 -8.32
CA ASP A 48 -8.30 9.29 -7.49
C ASP A 48 -8.16 9.56 -5.99
N PHE A 49 -7.22 10.42 -5.62
CA PHE A 49 -6.81 10.64 -4.23
C PHE A 49 -7.35 11.95 -3.69
N VAL A 50 -8.68 12.08 -3.66
CA VAL A 50 -9.38 13.27 -3.17
C VAL A 50 -9.46 13.25 -1.63
N PRO A 51 -9.24 14.39 -0.95
CA PRO A 51 -9.39 14.46 0.50
C PRO A 51 -10.74 13.95 1.00
N GLY A 52 -10.72 13.09 2.02
CA GLY A 52 -11.92 12.60 2.70
C GLY A 52 -12.72 11.56 1.92
N THR A 53 -12.17 11.06 0.81
CA THR A 53 -12.84 10.04 0.00
C THR A 53 -12.08 8.73 0.01
N ALA A 54 -12.83 7.63 -0.05
CA ALA A 54 -12.30 6.36 -0.49
C ALA A 54 -12.35 6.31 -2.02
N SER A 55 -11.27 5.86 -2.63
CA SER A 55 -11.16 5.71 -4.07
C SER A 55 -12.15 4.68 -4.61
N LYS A 56 -12.31 4.66 -5.94
CA LYS A 56 -12.81 3.47 -6.63
C LYS A 56 -11.81 2.33 -6.46
N ASN A 57 -12.29 1.10 -6.65
CA ASN A 57 -11.42 -0.07 -6.66
C ASN A 57 -10.43 0.01 -7.84
N TYR A 58 -9.17 -0.31 -7.57
CA TYR A 58 -8.13 -0.52 -8.58
C TYR A 58 -7.90 -2.02 -8.74
N ASP A 59 -7.88 -2.48 -9.98
CA ASP A 59 -7.60 -3.89 -10.28
C ASP A 59 -6.08 -4.11 -10.34
N LEU A 60 -5.58 -4.94 -9.44
CA LEU A 60 -4.19 -5.39 -9.43
C LEU A 60 -4.13 -6.78 -10.04
N ASN A 61 -3.62 -6.83 -11.27
CA ASN A 61 -3.32 -8.08 -11.94
C ASN A 61 -1.97 -8.63 -11.46
N THR A 62 -1.93 -9.93 -11.19
CA THR A 62 -0.68 -10.65 -10.92
C THR A 62 -0.27 -11.41 -12.16
N VAL A 63 1.00 -11.33 -12.56
CA VAL A 63 1.56 -12.21 -13.62
C VAL A 63 1.58 -13.67 -13.16
N ILE A 64 1.66 -13.87 -11.85
CA ILE A 64 1.60 -15.18 -11.22
C ILE A 64 0.20 -15.76 -11.45
N LYS A 65 0.14 -16.99 -11.99
CA LYS A 65 -1.13 -17.71 -12.22
C LYS A 65 -1.79 -18.14 -10.91
N GLU A 66 -0.99 -18.30 -9.87
CA GLU A 66 -1.35 -18.69 -8.51
C GLU A 66 -1.65 -17.46 -7.63
N SER A 67 -2.45 -17.68 -6.58
CA SER A 67 -2.77 -16.63 -5.58
C SER A 67 -1.50 -16.23 -4.82
N LEU A 68 -1.40 -14.98 -4.37
CA LEU A 68 -0.31 -14.49 -3.52
C LEU A 68 -0.30 -15.13 -2.12
N GLY A 69 -1.27 -16.00 -1.82
CA GLY A 69 -1.44 -16.59 -0.50
C GLY A 69 -1.91 -15.54 0.52
N GLU A 70 -1.42 -15.64 1.75
CA GLU A 70 -1.79 -14.68 2.79
C GLU A 70 -1.10 -13.33 2.55
N LEU A 71 -1.88 -12.28 2.29
CA LEU A 71 -1.35 -10.92 2.15
C LEU A 71 -0.79 -10.41 3.47
N LEU A 72 0.52 -10.12 3.49
CA LEU A 72 1.24 -9.73 4.69
C LEU A 72 1.60 -8.25 4.72
N LEU A 73 2.12 -7.77 3.58
CA LEU A 73 2.60 -6.40 3.44
C LEU A 73 2.04 -5.78 2.15
N LEU A 74 1.96 -4.46 2.14
CA LEU A 74 1.61 -3.66 0.98
C LEU A 74 2.60 -2.53 0.84
N LYS A 75 3.25 -2.42 -0.31
CA LYS A 75 4.18 -1.33 -0.62
C LYS A 75 3.46 -0.25 -1.43
N LEU A 76 3.61 1.00 -1.03
CA LEU A 76 3.18 2.19 -1.75
C LEU A 76 4.39 3.00 -2.20
N GLU A 77 4.33 3.51 -3.43
CA GLU A 77 5.32 4.42 -3.98
C GLU A 77 4.63 5.62 -4.60
N LYS A 78 5.10 6.83 -4.29
CA LYS A 78 4.59 8.07 -4.85
C LYS A 78 5.61 8.69 -5.81
N GLU A 79 5.19 8.91 -7.04
CA GLU A 79 6.00 9.51 -8.11
C GLU A 79 5.35 10.76 -8.68
N GLN A 80 6.19 11.63 -9.21
CA GLN A 80 5.77 12.93 -9.72
C GLN A 80 5.01 12.79 -11.03
N ARG A 81 3.76 13.29 -11.09
CA ARG A 81 2.99 13.36 -12.35
C ARG A 81 3.33 14.59 -13.21
N PHE A 82 3.69 15.70 -12.56
CA PHE A 82 3.95 16.99 -13.22
C PHE A 82 5.13 17.71 -12.57
N TYR A 83 5.76 18.67 -13.28
CA TYR A 83 6.79 19.58 -12.74
C TYR A 83 6.29 20.58 -11.69
N LEU A 84 5.28 20.20 -10.91
CA LEU A 84 4.75 20.98 -9.80
C LEU A 84 5.57 20.72 -8.53
N PRO A 85 5.61 21.71 -7.61
CA PRO A 85 6.17 21.52 -6.28
C PRO A 85 5.60 20.28 -5.60
N GLU A 86 6.41 19.62 -4.80
CA GLU A 86 5.98 18.42 -4.10
C GLU A 86 4.79 18.73 -3.17
N LYS A 87 3.72 17.95 -3.33
CA LYS A 87 2.64 17.85 -2.35
C LYS A 87 2.68 16.48 -1.70
N LYS A 88 2.71 16.45 -0.37
CA LYS A 88 2.57 15.21 0.39
C LYS A 88 1.13 14.72 0.29
N TRP A 89 0.96 13.41 0.30
CA TRP A 89 -0.33 12.75 0.30
C TRP A 89 -0.58 12.11 1.67
N PHE A 90 -1.75 12.30 2.27
CA PHE A 90 -2.11 11.60 3.51
C PHE A 90 -2.95 10.37 3.19
N CYS A 91 -2.35 9.21 3.32
CA CYS A 91 -3.04 7.93 3.20
C CYS A 91 -3.56 7.50 4.58
N SER A 92 -4.85 7.24 4.69
CA SER A 92 -5.48 6.80 5.94
C SER A 92 -5.42 5.29 6.07
N GLU A 93 -5.96 4.58 5.09
CA GLU A 93 -6.07 3.12 5.11
C GLU A 93 -6.21 2.57 3.70
N ILE A 94 -5.92 1.28 3.55
CA ILE A 94 -6.08 0.54 2.32
C ILE A 94 -6.80 -0.76 2.62
N VAL A 95 -7.79 -1.08 1.81
CA VAL A 95 -8.50 -2.37 1.82
C VAL A 95 -8.17 -3.09 0.53
N VAL A 96 -7.74 -4.34 0.63
CA VAL A 96 -7.48 -5.21 -0.52
C VAL A 96 -8.47 -6.36 -0.48
N LYS A 97 -9.34 -6.46 -1.48
CA LYS A 97 -10.18 -7.64 -1.67
C LYS A 97 -9.37 -8.71 -2.38
N THR A 98 -9.26 -9.87 -1.77
CA THR A 98 -8.55 -11.01 -2.35
C THR A 98 -9.46 -11.77 -3.33
N PRO A 99 -8.89 -12.58 -4.23
CA PRO A 99 -9.64 -13.45 -5.13
C PRO A 99 -10.60 -14.40 -4.41
N GLU A 100 -10.27 -14.76 -3.17
CA GLU A 100 -11.06 -15.62 -2.29
C GLU A 100 -12.26 -14.88 -1.65
N GLY A 101 -12.38 -13.57 -1.87
CA GLY A 101 -13.47 -12.74 -1.36
C GLY A 101 -13.25 -12.19 0.04
N GLU A 102 -12.03 -12.33 0.59
CA GLU A 102 -11.68 -11.77 1.89
C GLU A 102 -11.14 -10.34 1.77
N ASP A 103 -11.43 -9.51 2.77
CA ASP A 103 -10.89 -8.15 2.86
C ASP A 103 -9.64 -8.15 3.75
N ALA A 104 -8.49 -7.80 3.17
CA ALA A 104 -7.25 -7.56 3.87
C ALA A 104 -7.07 -6.06 4.14
N PHE A 105 -7.05 -5.70 5.42
CA PHE A 105 -6.94 -4.31 5.87
C PHE A 105 -5.49 -3.91 6.13
N PHE A 106 -5.08 -2.75 5.63
CA PHE A 106 -3.75 -2.17 5.78
C PHE A 106 -3.85 -0.72 6.32
N PRO A 107 -3.73 -0.51 7.64
CA PRO A 107 -3.73 0.84 8.20
C PRO A 107 -2.48 1.60 7.76
N CYS A 108 -2.64 2.87 7.37
CA CYS A 108 -1.53 3.72 6.91
C CYS A 108 -1.31 4.93 7.83
N TYR A 109 -2.36 5.75 8.00
CA TYR A 109 -2.43 6.97 8.82
C TYR A 109 -1.15 7.84 8.80
N ARG A 110 -0.60 8.10 7.61
CA ARG A 110 0.65 8.87 7.47
C ARG A 110 0.73 9.69 6.19
N TRP A 111 1.56 10.73 6.24
CA TRP A 111 1.98 11.48 5.09
C TRP A 111 3.04 10.71 4.28
N ILE A 112 2.83 10.62 2.97
CA ILE A 112 3.70 9.97 2.00
C ILE A 112 4.29 11.06 1.09
N SER A 113 5.63 11.06 1.02
CA SER A 113 6.43 11.99 0.22
C SER A 113 6.95 11.28 -1.04
N ARG A 114 7.46 12.02 -2.01
CA ARG A 114 8.08 11.45 -3.22
C ARG A 114 9.35 10.71 -2.84
N GLY A 115 9.62 9.58 -3.51
CA GLY A 115 10.87 8.83 -3.38
C GLY A 115 11.06 8.01 -2.10
N GLU A 116 10.16 8.13 -1.11
CA GLU A 116 10.16 7.28 0.09
C GLU A 116 9.10 6.18 -0.06
N PRO A 117 9.49 4.93 -0.39
CA PRO A 117 8.55 3.82 -0.43
C PRO A 117 8.03 3.54 0.99
N VAL A 118 6.72 3.36 1.11
CA VAL A 118 6.07 3.02 2.37
C VAL A 118 5.61 1.58 2.32
N VAL A 119 6.13 0.74 3.20
CA VAL A 119 5.67 -0.64 3.36
C VAL A 119 4.77 -0.73 4.58
N LEU A 120 3.51 -1.07 4.35
CA LEU A 120 2.46 -1.24 5.35
C LEU A 120 2.29 -2.71 5.70
N ARG A 121 1.93 -2.97 6.94
CA ARG A 121 1.63 -4.31 7.45
C ARG A 121 0.12 -4.50 7.58
N GLY A 122 -0.34 -5.72 7.35
CA GLY A 122 -1.74 -6.09 7.60
C GLY A 122 -2.18 -5.76 9.04
N GLY A 123 -3.41 -5.24 9.18
CA GLY A 123 -3.95 -4.68 10.42
C GLY A 123 -4.28 -5.69 11.52
N LYS A 124 -4.29 -7.00 11.21
CA LYS A 124 -4.62 -8.09 12.16
C LYS A 124 -3.60 -8.27 13.29
N GLY A 125 -2.57 -7.41 13.42
CA GLY A 125 -1.69 -7.38 14.59
C GLY A 125 -0.97 -8.70 14.89
N LEU A 126 -0.62 -9.44 13.84
CA LEU A 126 -0.12 -10.80 13.96
C LEU A 126 1.26 -10.84 14.63
N TRP A 127 1.46 -11.72 15.61
CA TRP A 127 2.80 -12.04 16.14
C TRP A 127 3.42 -13.23 15.38
N LEU A 128 3.22 -13.25 14.07
CA LEU A 128 3.78 -14.29 13.21
C LEU A 128 5.30 -14.14 13.15
N LYS A 129 6.03 -15.20 13.51
CA LYS A 129 7.48 -15.33 13.31
C LYS A 129 7.81 -15.63 11.83
N ARG A 130 7.29 -14.84 10.90
CA ARG A 130 7.70 -14.89 9.50
C ARG A 130 8.90 -13.96 9.29
N ASN A 131 9.94 -14.45 8.62
CA ASN A 131 11.18 -13.70 8.39
C ASN A 131 10.92 -12.33 7.76
N ILE A 132 10.00 -12.25 6.79
CA ILE A 132 9.66 -10.99 6.12
C ILE A 132 9.04 -9.93 7.05
N LEU A 133 8.18 -10.36 7.99
CA LEU A 133 7.54 -9.44 8.94
C LEU A 133 8.54 -8.97 10.01
N MET A 134 9.46 -9.85 10.42
CA MET A 134 10.53 -9.53 11.36
C MET A 134 11.52 -8.53 10.74
N GLU A 135 11.93 -8.76 9.49
CA GLU A 135 12.82 -7.86 8.77
C GLU A 135 12.18 -6.50 8.53
N HIS A 136 10.93 -6.46 8.07
CA HIS A 136 10.15 -5.22 7.95
C HIS A 136 10.10 -4.45 9.28
N ARG A 137 9.78 -5.13 10.39
CA ARG A 137 9.71 -4.51 11.72
C ARG A 137 11.06 -3.96 12.17
N LYS A 138 12.15 -4.67 11.91
CA LYS A 138 13.51 -4.22 12.24
C LYS A 138 13.85 -2.93 11.49
N GLN A 139 13.64 -2.91 10.17
CA GLN A 139 13.89 -1.74 9.32
C GLN A 139 13.04 -0.54 9.75
N GLU A 140 11.76 -0.76 10.06
CA GLU A 140 10.85 0.28 10.55
C GLU A 140 11.34 0.90 11.88
N LEU A 141 11.78 0.08 12.83
CA LEU A 141 12.30 0.53 14.12
C LEU A 141 13.61 1.30 13.98
N GLU A 142 14.51 0.84 13.11
CA GLU A 142 15.77 1.53 12.82
C GLU A 142 15.53 2.90 12.18
N ALA A 143 14.61 3.00 11.22
CA ALA A 143 14.22 4.27 10.63
C ALA A 143 13.60 5.22 11.67
N ARG A 144 12.68 4.72 12.51
CA ARG A 144 12.04 5.52 13.57
C ARG A 144 13.04 6.07 14.59
N LYS A 145 14.03 5.28 15.01
CA LYS A 145 15.10 5.74 15.92
C LYS A 145 15.96 6.84 15.33
N LYS A 146 16.11 6.88 14.00
CA LYS A 146 16.85 7.95 13.30
C LYS A 146 16.03 9.24 13.22
N THR A 147 14.72 9.11 12.97
CA THR A 147 13.80 10.25 12.81
C THR A 147 13.43 10.91 14.14
N PHE A 148 13.14 10.11 15.17
CA PHE A 148 12.75 10.57 16.50
C PHE A 148 13.92 10.35 17.46
N LYS A 149 14.66 11.42 17.73
CA LYS A 149 15.79 11.43 18.68
C LYS A 149 15.37 12.01 20.02
#